data_AF-A0AAE3VC65-F1
#
_entry.id   AF-A0AAE3VC65-F1
#
_cell.length_a   1.000
_cell.length_b   1.000
_cell.length_c   1.000
_cell.angle_alpha   90.00
_cell.angle_beta   90.00
_cell.angle_gamma   90.00
#
_symmetry.space_group_name_H-M   'P 1'
#
loop_
_entity.id
_entity.type
_entity.pdbx_description
1 polymer ?
#
loop_
_entity_poly.entity_id
_entity_poly.type
_entity_poly.pdbx_seq_one_letter_code
_entity_poly.pdbx_strand_id
1 'polypeptide(L)'
;MTWEELREIIASKYEADRLISKLMDKAEKGDITYREANQYAIKAGEILADAMRENGALPDGITGEEASELLTAALGNNYQKASQMAQAAQENVNRAAGIGLKSAVPKVRQDRIDGMATEIVNRGYSSIQKSFDDQVVNFTQSAVDDTVAVNAYFQAESGLSPKIRRQAEPKACKWCRVRAGTFHYEEVRKTGSEVYRRHQNCRCTVEFIAGEKRQNVWNKKIQYQSEPRTPKTEKSMQDTDKVKDVTSEWLKRDTSYGSVELYEEIDRKKQAQEIETAYWLRDMFGGDVKLLPEENIGKPNPDYVWNGKIWELKRVSTPRSIDNQIHKAIKQLRSDDYKEGGVVIDISRITISSEKALEIIAEKGWSRSKQDTTIIVKEKEQLVKVLEIKKRGSAP
;
A
#
# COMPACT_ATOMS: atom_id res chain seq x y z
N MET A 1 -30.66 24.88 15.50
CA MET A 1 -30.66 23.44 15.82
C MET A 1 -29.53 23.19 16.80
N THR A 2 -29.83 22.58 17.94
CA THR A 2 -28.81 22.22 18.93
C THR A 2 -28.15 20.88 18.58
N TRP A 3 -27.04 20.57 19.25
CA TRP A 3 -26.39 19.26 19.10
C TRP A 3 -27.32 18.12 19.56
N GLU A 4 -28.09 18.32 20.63
CA GLU A 4 -28.99 17.30 21.19
C GLU A 4 -30.05 16.89 20.16
N GLU A 5 -30.68 17.85 19.50
CA GLU A 5 -31.67 17.62 18.43
C GLU A 5 -31.04 16.87 17.26
N LEU A 6 -29.86 17.32 16.80
CA LEU A 6 -29.14 16.68 15.70
C LEU A 6 -28.71 15.24 16.06
N ARG A 7 -28.30 15.01 17.30
CA ARG A 7 -27.86 13.70 17.81
C ARG A 7 -28.99 12.68 17.81
N GLU A 8 -30.22 13.08 18.15
CA GLU A 8 -31.39 12.19 18.12
C GLU A 8 -31.73 11.77 16.68
N ILE A 9 -31.65 12.70 15.73
CA ILE A 9 -31.86 12.42 14.30
C ILE A 9 -30.80 11.43 13.79
N ILE A 10 -29.53 11.64 14.14
CA ILE A 10 -28.44 10.74 13.77
C ILE A 10 -28.65 9.36 14.39
N ALA A 11 -29.06 9.28 15.66
CA ALA A 11 -29.32 8.01 16.34
C ALA A 11 -30.42 7.21 15.61
N SER A 12 -31.52 7.86 15.24
CA SER A 12 -32.59 7.22 14.45
C SER A 12 -32.09 6.73 13.09
N LYS A 13 -31.29 7.54 12.38
CA LYS A 13 -30.68 7.13 11.10
C LYS A 13 -29.70 5.95 11.27
N TYR A 14 -28.99 5.87 12.39
CA TYR A 14 -28.09 4.74 12.71
C TYR A 14 -28.87 3.46 12.95
N GLU A 15 -29.98 3.52 13.70
CA GLU A 15 -30.84 2.35 13.98
C GLU A 15 -31.47 1.79 12.70
N ALA A 16 -31.83 2.68 11.76
CA ALA A 16 -32.40 2.28 10.47
C ALA A 16 -31.35 1.73 9.48
N ASP A 17 -30.06 2.02 9.66
CA ASP A 17 -29.01 1.68 8.70
C ASP A 17 -28.42 0.28 8.96
N ARG A 18 -28.80 -0.68 8.10
CA ARG A 18 -28.35 -2.08 8.19
C ARG A 18 -26.83 -2.24 8.13
N LEU A 19 -26.10 -1.37 7.42
CA LEU A 19 -24.65 -1.46 7.34
C LEU A 19 -24.03 -1.05 8.66
N ILE A 20 -24.48 0.06 9.25
CA ILE A 20 -24.04 0.50 10.59
C ILE A 20 -24.30 -0.59 11.63
N SER A 21 -25.53 -1.12 11.71
CA SER A 21 -25.86 -2.16 12.70
C SER A 21 -24.98 -3.41 12.54
N LYS A 22 -24.78 -3.86 11.29
CA LYS A 22 -23.91 -5.01 10.99
C LYS A 22 -22.46 -4.77 11.41
N LEU A 23 -21.93 -3.59 11.14
CA LEU A 23 -20.54 -3.26 11.47
C LEU A 23 -20.34 -3.13 12.97
N MET A 24 -21.30 -2.52 13.69
CA MET A 24 -21.28 -2.43 15.16
C MET A 24 -21.30 -3.81 15.81
N ASP A 25 -22.17 -4.72 15.36
CA ASP A 25 -22.21 -6.11 15.85
C ASP A 25 -20.87 -6.84 15.64
N LYS A 26 -20.21 -6.65 14.49
CA LYS A 26 -18.86 -7.19 14.26
C LYS A 26 -17.81 -6.59 15.20
N ALA A 27 -17.92 -5.30 15.51
CA ALA A 27 -17.00 -4.65 16.44
C ALA A 27 -17.18 -5.17 17.88
N GLU A 28 -18.43 -5.36 18.32
CA GLU A 28 -18.75 -5.93 19.63
C GLU A 28 -18.23 -7.37 19.77
N LYS A 29 -18.32 -8.17 18.70
CA LYS A 29 -17.75 -9.53 18.65
C LYS A 29 -16.23 -9.54 18.53
N GLY A 30 -15.61 -8.39 18.27
CA GLY A 30 -14.16 -8.27 18.08
C GLY A 30 -13.65 -8.87 16.78
N ASP A 31 -14.51 -8.96 15.75
CA ASP A 31 -14.25 -9.55 14.43
C ASP A 31 -14.17 -8.49 13.31
N ILE A 32 -14.30 -7.22 13.66
CA ILE A 32 -14.22 -6.11 12.71
C ILE A 32 -12.80 -5.96 12.15
N THR A 33 -12.70 -5.56 10.88
CA THR A 33 -11.44 -5.24 10.20
C THR A 33 -11.28 -3.72 9.99
N TYR A 34 -10.06 -3.26 9.68
CA TYR A 34 -9.83 -1.83 9.37
C TYR A 34 -10.62 -1.33 8.17
N ARG A 35 -10.80 -2.17 7.14
CA ARG A 35 -11.67 -1.89 6.01
C ARG A 35 -13.11 -1.64 6.43
N GLU A 36 -13.62 -2.49 7.31
CA GLU A 36 -14.98 -2.39 7.85
C GLU A 36 -15.14 -1.18 8.78
N ALA A 37 -14.13 -0.86 9.59
CA ALA A 37 -14.10 0.37 10.37
C ALA A 37 -14.09 1.62 9.45
N ASN A 38 -13.36 1.59 8.33
CA ASN A 38 -13.39 2.66 7.34
C ASN A 38 -14.75 2.79 6.64
N GLN A 39 -15.41 1.66 6.31
CA GLN A 39 -16.79 1.67 5.79
C GLN A 39 -17.77 2.29 6.78
N TYR A 40 -17.66 1.94 8.07
CA TYR A 40 -18.43 2.59 9.13
C TYR A 40 -18.16 4.09 9.15
N ALA A 41 -16.89 4.51 9.13
CA ALA A 41 -16.51 5.92 9.19
C ALA A 41 -17.04 6.74 8.00
N ILE A 42 -17.02 6.16 6.80
CA ILE A 42 -17.63 6.77 5.61
C ILE A 42 -19.13 6.96 5.83
N LYS A 43 -19.83 5.89 6.23
CA LYS A 43 -21.28 5.92 6.38
C LYS A 43 -21.74 6.83 7.53
N ALA A 44 -21.01 6.82 8.64
CA ALA A 44 -21.20 7.72 9.77
C ALA A 44 -21.05 9.19 9.37
N GLY A 45 -20.03 9.50 8.56
CA GLY A 45 -19.82 10.84 8.02
C GLY A 45 -20.93 11.27 7.06
N GLU A 46 -21.41 10.36 6.20
CA GLU A 46 -22.52 10.61 5.28
C GLU A 46 -23.82 10.90 6.05
N ILE A 47 -24.14 10.08 7.06
CA ILE A 47 -25.32 10.29 7.91
C ILE A 47 -25.26 11.65 8.62
N LEU A 48 -24.09 12.03 9.15
CA LEU A 48 -23.92 13.32 9.81
C LEU A 48 -24.11 14.49 8.83
N ALA A 49 -23.46 14.44 7.67
CA ALA A 49 -23.60 15.46 6.64
C ALA A 49 -25.05 15.59 6.15
N ASP A 50 -25.71 14.46 5.90
CA ASP A 50 -27.11 14.42 5.49
C ASP A 50 -28.03 14.99 6.58
N ALA A 51 -27.82 14.64 7.85
CA ALA A 51 -28.61 15.16 8.97
C ALA A 51 -28.43 16.68 9.14
N MET A 52 -27.21 17.19 9.03
CA MET A 52 -26.94 18.64 9.08
C MET A 52 -27.65 19.38 7.93
N ARG A 53 -27.55 18.84 6.71
CA ARG A 53 -28.13 19.42 5.50
C ARG A 53 -29.65 19.43 5.53
N GLU A 54 -30.27 18.29 5.82
CA GLU A 54 -31.74 18.10 5.77
C GLU A 54 -32.47 18.93 6.83
N ASN A 55 -31.80 19.28 7.93
CA ASN A 55 -32.40 19.99 9.05
C ASN A 55 -31.91 21.44 9.19
N GLY A 56 -31.16 21.94 8.20
CA GLY A 56 -30.66 23.32 8.22
C GLY A 56 -29.81 23.62 9.45
N ALA A 57 -29.00 22.65 9.90
CA ALA A 57 -28.20 22.78 11.13
C ALA A 57 -27.14 23.88 11.03
N LEU A 58 -26.75 24.26 9.81
CA LEU A 58 -25.76 25.28 9.49
C LEU A 58 -26.40 26.34 8.57
N PRO A 59 -27.21 27.28 9.09
CA PRO A 59 -27.78 28.35 8.28
C PRO A 59 -26.70 29.33 7.79
N ASP A 60 -26.91 29.95 6.63
CA ASP A 60 -26.06 31.06 6.19
C ASP A 60 -26.19 32.23 7.18
N GLY A 61 -25.05 32.74 7.66
CA GLY A 61 -25.00 33.75 8.72
C GLY A 61 -24.93 33.19 10.15
N ILE A 62 -24.77 31.87 10.32
CA ILE A 62 -24.42 31.27 11.63
C ILE A 62 -23.20 31.96 12.25
N THR A 63 -23.25 32.21 13.56
CA THR A 63 -22.13 32.85 14.26
C THR A 63 -20.97 31.88 14.46
N GLY A 64 -19.76 32.42 14.69
CA GLY A 64 -18.58 31.58 14.93
C GLY A 64 -18.68 30.71 16.18
N GLU A 65 -19.34 31.19 17.23
CA GLU A 65 -19.55 30.44 18.46
C GLU A 65 -20.51 29.27 18.24
N GLU A 66 -21.68 29.52 17.64
CA GLU A 66 -22.67 28.49 17.32
C GLU A 66 -22.11 27.42 16.37
N ALA A 67 -21.38 27.84 15.33
CA ALA A 67 -20.75 26.92 14.38
C ALA A 67 -19.67 26.05 15.06
N SER A 68 -18.83 26.67 15.90
CA SER A 68 -17.76 25.96 16.61
C SER A 68 -18.32 24.97 17.63
N GLU A 69 -19.31 25.37 18.42
CA GLU A 69 -19.96 24.51 19.41
C GLU A 69 -20.60 23.28 18.75
N LEU A 70 -21.44 23.51 17.73
CA LEU A 70 -22.14 22.44 17.03
C LEU A 70 -21.17 21.48 16.34
N LEU A 71 -20.18 22.02 15.59
CA LEU A 71 -19.23 21.18 14.85
C LEU A 71 -18.27 20.44 15.78
N THR A 72 -17.86 21.03 16.89
CA THR A 72 -17.03 20.35 17.91
C THR A 72 -17.76 19.15 18.50
N ALA A 73 -19.02 19.34 18.90
CA ALA A 73 -19.83 18.24 19.42
C ALA A 73 -20.08 17.15 18.37
N ALA A 74 -20.50 17.55 17.17
CA ALA A 74 -20.92 16.62 16.13
C ALA A 74 -19.76 15.85 15.48
N LEU A 75 -18.73 16.56 15.02
CA LEU A 75 -17.56 15.93 14.41
C LEU A 75 -16.73 15.19 15.46
N GLY A 76 -16.65 15.72 16.69
CA GLY A 76 -16.02 15.04 17.82
C GLY A 76 -16.69 13.69 18.13
N ASN A 77 -18.02 13.63 18.17
CA ASN A 77 -18.76 12.39 18.37
C ASN A 77 -18.49 11.36 17.27
N ASN A 78 -18.52 11.79 16.01
CA ASN A 78 -18.25 10.91 14.87
C ASN A 78 -16.81 10.40 14.87
N TYR A 79 -15.84 11.27 15.15
CA TYR A 79 -14.44 10.89 15.26
C TYR A 79 -14.23 9.87 16.37
N GLN A 80 -14.84 10.09 17.55
CA GLN A 80 -14.76 9.17 18.67
C GLN A 80 -15.33 7.80 18.30
N LYS A 81 -16.55 7.73 17.76
CA LYS A 81 -17.17 6.48 17.31
C LYS A 81 -16.34 5.76 16.25
N ALA A 82 -15.88 6.47 15.21
CA ALA A 82 -15.05 5.88 14.16
C ALA A 82 -13.70 5.37 14.71
N SER A 83 -13.08 6.09 15.64
CA SER A 83 -11.87 5.64 16.32
C SER A 83 -12.11 4.41 17.19
N GLN A 84 -13.26 4.27 17.86
CA GLN A 84 -13.61 3.07 18.63
C GLN A 84 -13.74 1.84 17.73
N MET A 85 -14.38 1.99 16.57
CA MET A 85 -14.46 0.92 15.57
C MET A 85 -13.06 0.50 15.08
N ALA A 86 -12.17 1.48 14.84
CA ALA A 86 -10.80 1.23 14.44
C ALA A 86 -9.96 0.60 15.59
N GLN A 87 -10.23 0.94 16.85
CA GLN A 87 -9.60 0.32 18.01
C GLN A 87 -10.00 -1.15 18.14
N ALA A 88 -11.29 -1.47 17.96
CA ALA A 88 -11.75 -2.86 17.93
C ALA A 88 -11.07 -3.66 16.80
N ALA A 89 -10.90 -3.04 15.62
CA ALA A 89 -10.16 -3.63 14.53
C ALA A 89 -8.66 -3.84 14.87
N GLN A 90 -8.03 -2.88 15.52
CA GLN A 90 -6.64 -3.00 15.98
C GLN A 90 -6.47 -4.14 16.99
N GLU A 91 -7.39 -4.25 17.94
CA GLU A 91 -7.38 -5.31 18.96
C GLU A 91 -7.60 -6.69 18.33
N ASN A 92 -8.46 -6.79 17.31
CA ASN A 92 -8.59 -8.00 16.51
C ASN A 92 -7.26 -8.37 15.84
N VAL A 93 -6.60 -7.40 15.18
CA VAL A 93 -5.28 -7.62 14.55
C VAL A 93 -4.22 -8.03 15.58
N ASN A 94 -4.19 -7.38 16.75
CA ASN A 94 -3.25 -7.71 17.82
C ASN A 94 -3.49 -9.13 18.36
N ARG A 95 -4.76 -9.49 18.61
CA ARG A 95 -5.15 -10.82 19.08
C ARG A 95 -4.76 -11.90 18.06
N ALA A 96 -5.05 -11.69 16.79
CA ALA A 96 -4.68 -12.61 15.71
C ALA A 96 -3.15 -12.79 15.60
N ALA A 97 -2.38 -11.74 15.91
CA ALA A 97 -0.91 -11.79 15.95
C ALA A 97 -0.33 -12.30 17.29
N GLY A 98 -1.16 -12.70 18.26
CA GLY A 98 -0.70 -13.11 19.59
C GLY A 98 -0.02 -11.98 20.38
N ILE A 99 -0.43 -10.73 20.14
CA ILE A 99 0.05 -9.52 20.81
C ILE A 99 -0.99 -9.13 21.86
N GLY A 100 -0.66 -9.25 23.14
CA GLY A 100 -1.53 -8.88 24.27
C GLY A 100 -1.65 -7.37 24.54
N LEU A 101 -1.48 -6.53 23.53
CA LEU A 101 -1.56 -5.07 23.65
C LEU A 101 -2.97 -4.59 23.29
N LYS A 102 -3.53 -3.72 24.13
CA LYS A 102 -4.74 -2.96 23.80
C LYS A 102 -4.42 -1.90 22.73
N SER A 103 -5.45 -1.43 22.03
CA SER A 103 -5.29 -0.34 21.07
C SER A 103 -4.96 0.97 21.78
N ALA A 104 -4.04 1.75 21.22
CA ALA A 104 -3.87 3.16 21.55
C ALA A 104 -5.05 3.99 21.01
N VAL A 105 -5.35 5.09 21.70
CA VAL A 105 -6.48 5.99 21.38
C VAL A 105 -5.93 7.26 20.71
N PRO A 106 -6.39 7.64 19.50
CA PRO A 106 -5.99 8.89 18.88
C PRO A 106 -6.68 10.08 19.55
N LYS A 107 -6.01 11.24 19.57
CA LYS A 107 -6.62 12.51 19.98
C LYS A 107 -7.43 13.10 18.82
N VAL A 108 -8.54 13.74 19.13
CA VAL A 108 -9.34 14.49 18.14
C VAL A 108 -8.53 15.68 17.62
N ARG A 109 -8.65 15.97 16.33
CA ARG A 109 -8.01 17.14 15.68
C ARG A 109 -8.91 18.36 15.73
N GLN A 110 -8.91 19.04 16.88
CA GLN A 110 -9.73 20.23 17.10
C GLN A 110 -9.41 21.36 16.11
N ASP A 111 -8.13 21.54 15.78
CA ASP A 111 -7.65 22.50 14.77
C ASP A 111 -8.38 22.40 13.43
N ARG A 112 -8.70 21.17 13.00
CA ARG A 112 -9.44 20.93 11.75
C ARG A 112 -10.91 21.27 11.88
N ILE A 113 -11.52 21.01 13.04
CA ILE A 113 -12.91 21.39 13.32
C ILE A 113 -13.04 22.91 13.32
N ASP A 114 -12.12 23.60 13.98
CA ASP A 114 -12.08 25.07 14.06
C ASP A 114 -11.94 25.69 12.66
N GLY A 115 -11.11 25.08 11.81
CA GLY A 115 -10.97 25.46 10.40
C GLY A 115 -12.26 25.28 9.59
N MET A 116 -12.98 24.16 9.80
CA MET A 116 -14.28 23.91 9.17
C MET A 116 -15.34 24.92 9.62
N ALA A 117 -15.39 25.25 10.91
CA ALA A 117 -16.29 26.28 11.45
C ALA A 117 -15.99 27.65 10.85
N THR A 118 -14.70 28.02 10.79
CA THR A 118 -14.24 29.28 10.18
C THR A 118 -14.63 29.36 8.71
N GLU A 119 -14.51 28.26 7.96
CA GLU A 119 -14.90 28.23 6.54
C GLU A 119 -16.40 28.49 6.36
N ILE A 120 -17.25 27.87 7.19
CA ILE A 120 -18.71 28.03 7.16
C ILE A 120 -19.10 29.49 7.44
N VAL A 121 -18.54 30.09 8.48
CA VAL A 121 -18.83 31.48 8.85
C VAL A 121 -18.44 32.45 7.73
N ASN A 122 -17.30 32.23 7.09
CA ASN A 122 -16.78 33.13 6.06
C ASN A 122 -17.48 32.99 4.71
N ARG A 123 -17.91 31.79 4.33
CA ARG A 123 -18.41 31.50 2.98
C ARG A 123 -19.92 31.25 2.93
N GLY A 124 -20.56 30.96 4.07
CA GLY A 124 -21.92 30.44 4.13
C GLY A 124 -21.97 28.96 3.73
N TYR A 125 -22.73 28.16 4.48
CA TYR A 125 -22.88 26.72 4.21
C TYR A 125 -23.46 26.46 2.82
N SER A 126 -24.46 27.23 2.39
CA SER A 126 -25.14 27.00 1.11
C SER A 126 -24.18 27.09 -0.09
N SER A 127 -23.15 27.94 0.00
CA SER A 127 -22.18 28.13 -1.09
C SER A 127 -21.13 27.02 -1.18
N ILE A 128 -20.85 26.33 -0.06
CA ILE A 128 -19.83 25.28 0.05
C ILE A 128 -20.38 23.90 0.34
N GLN A 129 -21.70 23.75 0.40
CA GLN A 129 -22.42 22.59 0.90
C GLN A 129 -21.80 21.26 0.47
N LYS A 130 -21.63 21.06 -0.84
CA LYS A 130 -21.05 19.83 -1.39
C LYS A 130 -19.63 19.54 -0.89
N SER A 131 -18.75 20.56 -0.92
CA SER A 131 -17.38 20.41 -0.44
C SER A 131 -17.32 20.23 1.07
N PHE A 132 -18.23 20.85 1.82
CA PHE A 132 -18.30 20.72 3.28
C PHE A 132 -18.78 19.33 3.70
N ASP A 133 -19.85 18.82 3.07
CA ASP A 133 -20.35 17.46 3.30
C ASP A 133 -19.22 16.43 3.04
N ASP A 134 -18.44 16.61 1.98
CA ASP A 134 -17.25 15.79 1.71
C ASP A 134 -16.15 15.93 2.78
N GLN A 135 -15.98 17.13 3.37
CA GLN A 135 -15.05 17.36 4.48
C GLN A 135 -15.49 16.62 5.74
N VAL A 136 -16.78 16.59 6.06
CA VAL A 136 -17.34 15.82 7.20
C VAL A 136 -17.02 14.33 7.07
N VAL A 137 -17.22 13.76 5.88
CA VAL A 137 -16.92 12.34 5.60
C VAL A 137 -15.41 12.07 5.70
N ASN A 138 -14.58 12.95 5.14
CA ASN A 138 -13.13 12.81 5.21
C ASN A 138 -12.59 12.96 6.63
N PHE A 139 -13.17 13.87 7.44
CA PHE A 139 -12.81 14.05 8.83
C PHE A 139 -13.12 12.78 9.63
N THR A 140 -14.31 12.20 9.43
CA THR A 140 -14.71 10.96 10.12
C THR A 140 -13.80 9.78 9.73
N GLN A 141 -13.50 9.59 8.43
CA GLN A 141 -12.54 8.57 7.97
C GLN A 141 -11.16 8.73 8.59
N SER A 142 -10.74 9.98 8.79
CA SER A 142 -9.40 10.26 9.28
C SER A 142 -9.16 9.78 10.72
N ALA A 143 -10.23 9.56 11.50
CA ALA A 143 -10.13 8.91 12.81
C ALA A 143 -9.60 7.47 12.73
N VAL A 144 -9.89 6.76 11.63
CA VAL A 144 -9.37 5.41 11.39
C VAL A 144 -7.87 5.48 11.09
N ASP A 145 -7.47 6.42 10.23
CA ASP A 145 -6.06 6.62 9.87
C ASP A 145 -5.24 7.03 11.09
N ASP A 146 -5.77 7.96 11.89
CA ASP A 146 -5.12 8.45 13.10
C ASP A 146 -4.99 7.31 14.13
N THR A 147 -6.00 6.43 14.25
CA THR A 147 -5.91 5.19 15.05
C THR A 147 -4.77 4.29 14.55
N VAL A 148 -4.63 4.07 13.24
CA VAL A 148 -3.51 3.29 12.66
C VAL A 148 -2.17 3.94 12.98
N ALA A 149 -2.06 5.27 12.86
CA ALA A 149 -0.84 6.00 13.11
C ALA A 149 -0.38 5.91 14.57
N VAL A 150 -1.27 6.15 15.54
CA VAL A 150 -0.90 6.07 16.96
C VAL A 150 -0.55 4.65 17.40
N ASN A 151 -1.18 3.63 16.82
CA ASN A 151 -0.85 2.24 17.11
C ASN A 151 0.43 1.77 16.45
N ALA A 152 0.71 2.20 15.22
CA ALA A 152 2.00 1.97 14.58
C ALA A 152 3.14 2.61 15.37
N TYR A 153 2.96 3.83 15.86
CA TYR A 153 3.90 4.46 16.78
C TYR A 153 4.06 3.65 18.07
N PHE A 154 2.95 3.38 18.77
CA PHE A 154 2.98 2.69 20.07
C PHE A 154 3.64 1.32 20.00
N GLN A 155 3.35 0.54 18.95
CA GLN A 155 3.95 -0.77 18.77
C GLN A 155 5.42 -0.68 18.38
N ALA A 156 5.82 0.27 17.54
CA ALA A 156 7.22 0.49 17.20
C ALA A 156 8.06 0.89 18.43
N GLU A 157 7.54 1.80 19.27
CA GLU A 157 8.18 2.18 20.53
C GLU A 157 8.21 1.02 21.54
N SER A 158 7.30 0.05 21.41
CA SER A 158 7.32 -1.23 22.15
C SER A 158 8.28 -2.26 21.56
N GLY A 159 9.09 -1.88 20.57
CA GLY A 159 10.06 -2.73 19.87
C GLY A 159 9.45 -3.60 18.76
N LEU A 160 8.19 -3.45 18.41
CA LEU A 160 7.61 -4.19 17.28
C LEU A 160 7.97 -3.53 15.94
N SER A 161 7.69 -4.23 14.84
CA SER A 161 7.99 -3.76 13.48
C SER A 161 6.73 -3.61 12.62
N PRO A 162 5.78 -2.75 13.02
CA PRO A 162 4.49 -2.65 12.36
C PRO A 162 4.63 -2.20 10.90
N LYS A 163 3.70 -2.66 10.07
CA LYS A 163 3.54 -2.25 8.67
C LYS A 163 2.21 -1.52 8.51
N ILE A 164 2.16 -0.62 7.55
CA ILE A 164 0.95 0.15 7.18
C ILE A 164 0.63 -0.16 5.75
N ARG A 165 -0.61 -0.55 5.48
CA ARG A 165 -1.10 -0.85 4.15
C ARG A 165 -2.15 0.16 3.73
N ARG A 166 -1.90 0.91 2.67
CA ARG A 166 -2.91 1.73 2.00
C ARG A 166 -3.46 0.98 0.79
N GLN A 167 -4.77 0.83 0.74
CA GLN A 167 -5.48 0.23 -0.38
C GLN A 167 -6.31 1.30 -1.10
N ALA A 168 -6.00 1.51 -2.38
CA ALA A 168 -6.79 2.39 -3.23
C ALA A 168 -8.11 1.71 -3.60
N GLU A 169 -9.20 2.47 -3.56
CA GLU A 169 -10.49 2.01 -4.10
C GLU A 169 -10.39 1.78 -5.62
N PRO A 170 -11.22 0.92 -6.22
CA PRO A 170 -11.19 0.65 -7.66
C PRO A 170 -11.27 1.93 -8.52
N LYS A 171 -12.10 2.89 -8.09
CA LYS A 171 -12.31 4.18 -8.76
C LYS A 171 -11.40 5.31 -8.23
N ALA A 172 -10.36 4.99 -7.46
CA ALA A 172 -9.47 6.00 -6.90
C ALA A 172 -8.69 6.74 -7.98
N CYS A 173 -8.44 8.03 -7.74
CA CYS A 173 -7.65 8.88 -8.64
C CYS A 173 -6.18 8.43 -8.72
N LYS A 174 -5.46 8.89 -9.75
CA LYS A 174 -4.03 8.60 -9.95
C LYS A 174 -3.20 8.93 -8.71
N TRP A 175 -3.46 10.06 -8.06
CA TRP A 175 -2.75 10.50 -6.85
C TRP A 175 -2.89 9.51 -5.68
N CYS A 176 -4.07 8.89 -5.52
CA CYS A 176 -4.32 7.87 -4.50
C CYS A 176 -3.69 6.53 -4.84
N ARG A 177 -3.72 6.12 -6.11
CA ARG A 177 -3.13 4.85 -6.57
C ARG A 177 -1.62 4.84 -6.36
N VAL A 178 -0.94 5.95 -6.65
CA VAL A 178 0.52 6.10 -6.47
C VAL A 178 0.94 5.95 -5.00
N ARG A 179 0.05 6.24 -4.04
CA ARG A 179 0.32 6.12 -2.59
C ARG A 179 -0.09 4.77 -2.01
N ALA A 180 -0.79 3.93 -2.78
CA ALA A 180 -1.20 2.62 -2.33
C ALA A 180 0.01 1.68 -2.25
N GLY A 181 0.01 0.78 -1.28
CA GLY A 181 1.13 -0.10 -1.01
C GLY A 181 1.19 -0.52 0.45
N THR A 182 2.15 -1.37 0.78
CA THR A 182 2.46 -1.77 2.15
C THR A 182 3.85 -1.26 2.51
N PHE A 183 3.96 -0.54 3.62
CA PHE A 183 5.17 0.16 4.03
C PHE A 183 5.56 -0.22 5.46
N HIS A 184 6.85 -0.26 5.76
CA HIS A 184 7.31 -0.36 7.13
C HIS A 184 7.08 0.97 7.85
N TYR A 185 6.61 0.93 9.10
CA TYR A 185 6.35 2.17 9.85
C TYR A 185 7.58 3.07 9.98
N GLU A 186 8.78 2.50 10.13
CA GLU A 186 10.04 3.23 10.16
C GLU A 186 10.32 4.06 8.90
N GLU A 187 9.83 3.63 7.74
CA GLU A 187 9.95 4.36 6.48
C GLU A 187 8.88 5.46 6.40
N VAL A 188 7.67 5.17 6.89
CA VAL A 188 6.56 6.13 6.96
C VAL A 188 6.90 7.29 7.88
N ARG A 189 7.53 7.03 9.05
CA ARG A 189 7.98 8.06 10.00
C ARG A 189 8.99 9.03 9.37
N LYS A 190 9.86 8.55 8.48
CA LYS A 190 10.89 9.36 7.81
C LYS A 190 10.36 10.18 6.64
N THR A 191 9.30 9.73 5.98
CA THR A 191 8.75 10.33 4.76
C THR A 191 7.64 11.35 5.01
N GLY A 192 7.39 11.72 6.26
CA GLY A 192 6.37 12.71 6.59
C GLY A 192 4.94 12.21 6.38
N SER A 193 4.71 10.91 6.61
CA SER A 193 3.34 10.34 6.68
C SER A 193 2.55 10.38 5.35
N GLU A 194 3.22 10.34 4.19
CA GLU A 194 2.56 10.36 2.86
C GLU A 194 1.46 9.30 2.71
N VAL A 195 1.63 8.12 3.32
CA VAL A 195 0.66 7.02 3.30
C VAL A 195 -0.70 7.39 3.92
N TYR A 196 -0.74 8.38 4.83
CA TYR A 196 -1.95 8.82 5.51
C TYR A 196 -2.65 10.01 4.83
N ARG A 197 -2.01 10.65 3.85
CA ARG A 197 -2.57 11.87 3.24
C ARG A 197 -3.83 11.56 2.43
N ARG A 198 -4.87 12.39 2.56
CA ARG A 198 -6.12 12.27 1.80
C ARG A 198 -6.38 13.55 0.99
N HIS A 199 -6.95 13.38 -0.20
CA HIS A 199 -7.55 14.47 -0.96
C HIS A 199 -9.06 14.54 -0.68
N GLN A 200 -9.72 15.59 -1.18
CA GLN A 200 -11.19 15.72 -1.11
C GLN A 200 -11.88 14.54 -1.81
N ASN A 201 -12.92 13.96 -1.19
CA ASN A 201 -13.62 12.77 -1.71
C ASN A 201 -12.75 11.50 -1.85
N CYS A 202 -11.78 11.30 -0.95
CA CYS A 202 -11.02 10.06 -0.87
C CYS A 202 -11.84 9.02 -0.06
N ARG A 203 -11.91 7.78 -0.58
CA ARG A 203 -12.54 6.62 0.11
C ARG A 203 -11.58 5.45 0.32
N CYS A 204 -10.29 5.64 0.02
CA CYS A 204 -9.23 4.64 0.20
C CYS A 204 -9.13 4.19 1.66
N THR A 205 -8.64 2.97 1.88
CA THR A 205 -8.48 2.40 3.23
C THR A 205 -7.01 2.45 3.64
N VAL A 206 -6.74 2.76 4.91
CA VAL A 206 -5.43 2.58 5.54
C VAL A 206 -5.59 1.55 6.65
N GLU A 207 -4.75 0.52 6.64
CA GLU A 207 -4.83 -0.62 7.53
C GLU A 207 -3.50 -0.81 8.26
N PHE A 208 -3.60 -1.23 9.52
CA PHE A 208 -2.46 -1.67 10.29
C PHE A 208 -2.18 -3.16 10.04
N ILE A 209 -0.91 -3.52 9.93
CA ILE A 209 -0.44 -4.90 9.87
C ILE A 209 0.58 -5.11 11.00
N ALA A 210 0.31 -6.09 11.86
CA ALA A 210 1.18 -6.44 12.97
C ALA A 210 2.58 -6.86 12.48
N GLY A 211 3.62 -6.42 13.19
CA GLY A 211 4.99 -6.79 12.91
C GLY A 211 5.35 -8.14 13.54
N GLU A 212 6.08 -8.99 12.80
CA GLU A 212 6.54 -10.31 13.28
C GLU A 212 7.76 -10.23 14.24
N LYS A 213 8.44 -9.08 14.24
CA LYS A 213 9.73 -8.89 14.89
C LYS A 213 9.57 -8.02 16.14
N ARG A 214 10.09 -8.50 17.26
CA ARG A 214 10.30 -7.79 18.53
C ARG A 214 11.77 -7.44 18.68
N GLN A 215 12.12 -6.18 18.79
CA GLN A 215 13.46 -5.69 19.02
C GLN A 215 13.68 -5.54 20.52
N ASN A 216 14.69 -6.20 21.04
CA ASN A 216 15.10 -6.06 22.43
C ASN A 216 15.72 -4.67 22.63
N VAL A 217 15.18 -3.89 23.57
CA VAL A 217 15.56 -2.49 23.82
C VAL A 217 17.02 -2.33 24.27
N TRP A 218 17.56 -3.30 25.00
CA TRP A 218 18.89 -3.23 25.62
C TRP A 218 20.02 -3.64 24.68
N ASN A 219 19.80 -4.63 23.82
CA ASN A 219 20.82 -5.16 22.91
C ASN A 219 20.49 -5.00 21.42
N LYS A 220 19.34 -4.39 21.10
CA LYS A 220 18.80 -4.18 19.75
C LYS A 220 18.66 -5.45 18.91
N LYS A 221 18.76 -6.65 19.50
CA LYS A 221 18.56 -7.92 18.80
C LYS A 221 17.08 -8.13 18.51
N ILE A 222 16.79 -8.59 17.31
CA ILE A 222 15.44 -8.89 16.86
C ILE A 222 15.08 -10.34 17.24
N GLN A 223 14.06 -10.50 18.07
CA GLN A 223 13.38 -11.75 18.39
C GLN A 223 12.14 -11.92 17.53
N TYR A 224 11.95 -13.12 16.98
CA TYR A 224 10.78 -13.46 16.17
C TYR A 224 9.71 -14.08 17.09
N GLN A 225 8.44 -13.67 16.96
CA GLN A 225 7.36 -14.52 17.50
C GLN A 225 7.27 -15.79 16.64
N SER A 226 7.41 -16.94 17.28
CA SER A 226 7.37 -18.24 16.62
C SER A 226 5.96 -18.56 16.17
N GLU A 227 5.77 -18.79 14.87
CA GLU A 227 4.65 -19.62 14.39
C GLU A 227 4.73 -21.03 15.00
N PRO A 228 3.60 -21.74 15.18
CA PRO A 228 3.59 -23.14 15.56
C PRO A 228 4.48 -23.95 14.61
N ARG A 229 5.41 -24.70 15.23
CA ARG A 229 6.51 -25.44 14.61
C ARG A 229 6.07 -26.20 13.34
N THR A 230 6.67 -25.83 12.22
CA THR A 230 7.10 -26.82 11.22
C THR A 230 8.63 -26.89 11.24
N PRO A 231 9.25 -28.07 11.07
CA PRO A 231 10.68 -28.24 11.33
C PRO A 231 11.52 -27.40 10.37
N LYS A 232 12.17 -26.37 10.90
CA LYS A 232 13.23 -25.63 10.21
C LYS A 232 14.38 -26.59 9.97
N THR A 233 14.73 -26.78 8.71
CA THR A 233 16.12 -27.05 8.35
C THR A 233 16.84 -25.70 8.38
N GLU A 234 17.64 -25.51 9.41
CA GLU A 234 18.55 -24.39 9.54
C GLU A 234 19.56 -24.38 8.39
N LYS A 235 19.68 -23.25 7.69
CA LYS A 235 20.95 -22.81 7.07
C LYS A 235 21.02 -21.28 6.96
N SER A 236 21.61 -20.72 8.02
CA SER A 236 22.52 -19.56 8.09
C SER A 236 22.26 -18.31 7.23
N MET A 237 21.78 -17.24 7.87
CA MET A 237 22.52 -16.00 8.22
C MET A 237 23.91 -15.71 7.55
N GLN A 238 24.02 -15.74 6.21
CA GLN A 238 25.23 -15.27 5.50
C GLN A 238 25.00 -14.51 4.16
N ASP A 239 23.77 -14.25 3.72
CA ASP A 239 23.52 -13.79 2.33
C ASP A 239 23.09 -12.32 2.13
N THR A 240 23.09 -11.48 3.17
CA THR A 240 22.54 -10.11 3.08
C THR A 240 23.31 -9.14 2.16
N ASP A 241 24.55 -9.46 1.78
CA ASP A 241 25.36 -8.62 0.86
C ASP A 241 25.26 -9.05 -0.62
N LYS A 242 24.65 -10.21 -0.92
CA LYS A 242 24.70 -10.83 -2.26
C LYS A 242 23.47 -10.53 -3.11
N VAL A 243 22.31 -10.41 -2.47
CA VAL A 243 21.04 -10.08 -3.12
C VAL A 243 20.46 -8.88 -2.38
N LYS A 244 20.53 -7.72 -3.02
CA LYS A 244 20.00 -6.46 -2.48
C LYS A 244 18.63 -6.20 -3.06
N ASP A 245 17.64 -5.96 -2.21
CA ASP A 245 16.37 -5.37 -2.64
C ASP A 245 16.58 -3.88 -2.96
N VAL A 246 16.29 -3.50 -4.20
CA VAL A 246 16.40 -2.12 -4.70
C VAL A 246 15.07 -1.58 -5.23
N THR A 247 13.96 -2.20 -4.86
CA THR A 247 12.62 -1.86 -5.36
C THR A 247 12.32 -0.36 -5.16
N SER A 248 12.65 0.16 -3.99
CA SER A 248 12.42 1.56 -3.62
C SER A 248 13.26 2.53 -4.45
N GLU A 249 14.51 2.19 -4.76
CA GLU A 249 15.38 3.01 -5.64
C GLU A 249 14.84 3.06 -7.07
N TRP A 250 14.31 1.95 -7.58
CA TRP A 250 13.74 1.88 -8.92
C TRP A 250 12.43 2.67 -9.06
N LEU A 251 11.59 2.67 -8.03
CA LEU A 251 10.33 3.42 -8.01
C LEU A 251 10.48 4.93 -7.80
N LYS A 252 11.64 5.39 -7.31
CA LYS A 252 11.95 6.83 -7.13
C LYS A 252 12.41 7.51 -8.42
N ARG A 253 12.71 6.75 -9.47
CA ARG A 253 13.14 7.31 -10.76
C ARG A 253 11.98 8.04 -11.41
N ASP A 254 12.30 9.11 -12.13
CA ASP A 254 11.31 9.82 -12.93
C ASP A 254 10.80 8.90 -14.05
N THR A 255 9.49 8.67 -14.09
CA THR A 255 8.81 7.79 -15.05
C THR A 255 8.10 8.56 -16.16
N SER A 256 8.28 9.88 -16.22
CA SER A 256 7.52 10.77 -17.13
C SER A 256 8.02 10.81 -18.58
N TYR A 257 9.04 10.02 -18.92
CA TYR A 257 9.63 9.94 -20.26
C TYR A 257 9.81 8.49 -20.71
N GLY A 258 9.85 8.26 -22.03
CA GLY A 258 10.15 6.96 -22.63
C GLY A 258 9.19 6.53 -23.74
N SER A 259 9.72 5.78 -24.70
CA SER A 259 8.98 5.24 -25.85
C SER A 259 9.07 3.71 -25.90
N VAL A 260 8.10 3.06 -26.56
CA VAL A 260 8.20 1.63 -26.90
C VAL A 260 8.31 1.52 -28.41
N GLU A 261 9.44 1.00 -28.87
CA GLU A 261 9.73 0.74 -30.28
C GLU A 261 9.63 -0.75 -30.57
N LEU A 262 8.86 -1.12 -31.60
CA LEU A 262 8.70 -2.49 -32.07
C LEU A 262 9.27 -2.57 -33.48
N TYR A 263 10.16 -3.54 -33.74
CA TYR A 263 10.66 -3.80 -35.09
C TYR A 263 9.53 -4.30 -36.02
N GLU A 264 9.65 -4.06 -37.33
CA GLU A 264 8.63 -4.44 -38.30
C GLU A 264 8.43 -5.96 -38.37
N GLU A 265 9.49 -6.71 -38.08
CA GLU A 265 9.58 -8.17 -38.10
C GLU A 265 8.92 -8.84 -36.87
N ILE A 266 8.37 -8.06 -35.93
CA ILE A 266 7.71 -8.59 -34.73
C ILE A 266 6.36 -9.23 -35.07
N ASP A 267 6.22 -10.51 -34.76
CA ASP A 267 4.92 -11.19 -34.81
C ASP A 267 4.11 -10.84 -33.56
N ARG A 268 3.22 -9.84 -33.68
CA ARG A 268 2.38 -9.33 -32.60
C ARG A 268 1.52 -10.39 -31.91
N LYS A 269 1.20 -11.51 -32.59
CA LYS A 269 0.41 -12.59 -31.98
C LYS A 269 1.31 -13.51 -31.16
N LYS A 270 2.48 -13.88 -31.67
CA LYS A 270 3.42 -14.76 -30.96
C LYS A 270 4.08 -14.04 -29.78
N GLN A 271 4.42 -12.77 -29.96
CA GLN A 271 5.16 -11.95 -28.99
C GLN A 271 4.25 -11.02 -28.16
N ALA A 272 2.94 -11.31 -28.10
CA ALA A 272 1.97 -10.46 -27.39
C ALA A 272 2.36 -10.18 -25.92
N GLN A 273 2.94 -11.18 -25.25
CA GLN A 273 3.37 -11.04 -23.86
C GLN A 273 4.60 -10.13 -23.71
N GLU A 274 5.51 -10.19 -24.67
CA GLU A 274 6.71 -9.36 -24.66
C GLU A 274 6.35 -7.92 -24.94
N ILE A 275 5.43 -7.69 -25.89
CA ILE A 275 4.83 -6.38 -26.15
C ILE A 275 4.15 -5.83 -24.88
N GLU A 276 3.33 -6.63 -24.20
CA GLU A 276 2.67 -6.23 -22.95
C GLU A 276 3.70 -5.83 -21.87
N THR A 277 4.78 -6.61 -21.75
CA THR A 277 5.84 -6.35 -20.77
C THR A 277 6.66 -5.12 -21.13
N ALA A 278 6.90 -4.85 -22.41
CA ALA A 278 7.58 -3.64 -22.87
C ALA A 278 6.81 -2.37 -22.49
N TYR A 279 5.49 -2.36 -22.73
CA TYR A 279 4.62 -1.27 -22.30
C TYR A 279 4.57 -1.15 -20.77
N TRP A 280 4.47 -2.27 -20.06
CA TRP A 280 4.51 -2.29 -18.60
C TRP A 280 5.82 -1.72 -18.03
N LEU A 281 6.98 -2.06 -18.62
CA LEU A 281 8.28 -1.51 -18.21
C LEU A 281 8.32 0.02 -18.37
N ARG A 282 7.90 0.53 -19.53
CA ARG A 282 7.79 1.98 -19.77
C ARG A 282 6.86 2.63 -18.73
N ASP A 283 5.67 2.08 -18.51
CA ASP A 283 4.68 2.69 -17.64
C ASP A 283 5.07 2.65 -16.16
N MET A 284 5.75 1.59 -15.73
CA MET A 284 6.19 1.42 -14.35
C MET A 284 7.47 2.18 -14.01
N PHE A 285 8.40 2.29 -14.96
CA PHE A 285 9.77 2.73 -14.68
C PHE A 285 10.30 3.80 -15.64
N GLY A 286 9.55 4.16 -16.69
CA GLY A 286 9.98 5.08 -17.74
C GLY A 286 11.05 4.50 -18.67
N GLY A 287 11.62 5.35 -19.53
CA GLY A 287 12.72 5.02 -20.43
C GLY A 287 12.31 4.38 -21.77
N ASP A 288 13.26 4.33 -22.68
CA ASP A 288 13.06 3.83 -24.05
C ASP A 288 13.27 2.31 -24.11
N VAL A 289 12.20 1.58 -24.43
CA VAL A 289 12.17 0.12 -24.56
C VAL A 289 12.07 -0.25 -26.04
N LYS A 290 13.05 -0.98 -26.56
CA LYS A 290 13.01 -1.58 -27.90
C LYS A 290 12.83 -3.08 -27.77
N LEU A 291 11.76 -3.63 -28.35
CA LEU A 291 11.54 -5.08 -28.42
C LEU A 291 12.31 -5.66 -29.61
N LEU A 292 13.15 -6.66 -29.37
CA LEU A 292 13.96 -7.30 -30.41
C LEU A 292 13.22 -8.48 -31.07
N PRO A 293 13.46 -8.74 -32.38
CA PRO A 293 12.91 -9.90 -33.07
C PRO A 293 13.57 -11.21 -32.63
N GLU A 294 12.87 -12.35 -32.80
CA GLU A 294 13.35 -13.67 -32.35
C GLU A 294 14.61 -14.19 -33.09
N GLU A 295 15.00 -13.60 -34.22
CA GLU A 295 16.06 -14.15 -35.06
C GLU A 295 17.48 -13.74 -34.65
N ASN A 296 18.22 -14.70 -34.10
CA ASN A 296 19.69 -14.71 -34.19
C ASN A 296 20.23 -16.15 -34.13
N ILE A 297 20.58 -16.71 -35.29
CA ILE A 297 21.22 -18.03 -35.38
C ILE A 297 22.62 -17.93 -34.77
N GLY A 298 22.80 -18.47 -33.56
CA GLY A 298 24.11 -18.69 -32.93
C GLY A 298 24.60 -17.61 -31.96
N LYS A 299 23.82 -16.58 -31.64
CA LYS A 299 24.15 -15.56 -30.63
C LYS A 299 23.07 -15.45 -29.54
N PRO A 300 23.41 -15.00 -28.31
CA PRO A 300 22.42 -14.64 -27.29
C PRO A 300 21.45 -13.60 -27.85
N ASN A 301 20.15 -13.92 -27.87
CA ASN A 301 19.11 -13.02 -28.32
C ASN A 301 18.25 -12.61 -27.11
N PRO A 302 18.50 -11.42 -26.51
CA PRO A 302 17.67 -10.89 -25.45
C PRO A 302 16.35 -10.34 -26.02
N ASP A 303 15.29 -10.34 -25.23
CA ASP A 303 13.99 -9.86 -25.68
C ASP A 303 13.94 -8.33 -25.87
N TYR A 304 14.61 -7.56 -25.01
CA TYR A 304 14.54 -6.08 -25.06
C TYR A 304 15.91 -5.41 -24.97
N VAL A 305 15.98 -4.22 -25.55
CA VAL A 305 16.95 -3.18 -25.16
C VAL A 305 16.18 -2.07 -24.46
N TRP A 306 16.44 -1.86 -23.18
CA TRP A 306 15.80 -0.82 -22.38
C TRP A 306 16.85 0.12 -21.79
N ASN A 307 16.77 1.40 -22.14
CA ASN A 307 17.76 2.43 -21.81
C ASN A 307 19.22 2.00 -22.12
N GLY A 308 19.41 1.35 -23.28
CA GLY A 308 20.72 0.88 -23.75
C GLY A 308 21.28 -0.35 -23.02
N LYS A 309 20.44 -1.05 -22.23
CA LYS A 309 20.77 -2.31 -21.54
C LYS A 309 19.91 -3.45 -22.06
N ILE A 310 20.44 -4.67 -22.09
CA ILE A 310 19.70 -5.85 -22.55
C ILE A 310 18.85 -6.50 -21.45
N TRP A 311 17.63 -6.90 -21.79
CA TRP A 311 16.69 -7.51 -20.86
C TRP A 311 16.05 -8.76 -21.42
N GLU A 312 15.85 -9.75 -20.56
CA GLU A 312 15.17 -11.01 -20.89
C GLU A 312 13.91 -11.20 -20.05
N LEU A 313 12.78 -11.52 -20.66
CA LEU A 313 11.56 -11.94 -20.00
C LEU A 313 11.51 -13.47 -19.87
N LYS A 314 11.29 -13.96 -18.64
CA LYS A 314 10.95 -15.36 -18.39
C LYS A 314 9.64 -15.49 -17.64
N ARG A 315 8.82 -16.43 -18.12
CA ARG A 315 7.63 -16.90 -17.41
C ARG A 315 7.94 -18.17 -16.65
N VAL A 316 7.47 -18.21 -15.40
CA VAL A 316 7.56 -19.40 -14.56
C VAL A 316 6.15 -19.85 -14.18
N SER A 317 5.87 -21.13 -14.42
CA SER A 317 4.57 -21.74 -14.11
C SER A 317 4.66 -22.71 -12.93
N THR A 318 5.87 -23.13 -12.56
CA THR A 318 6.09 -24.04 -11.43
C THR A 318 7.32 -23.61 -10.63
N PRO A 319 7.37 -23.89 -9.31
CA PRO A 319 8.57 -23.62 -8.50
C PRO A 319 9.84 -24.24 -9.06
N ARG A 320 9.73 -25.44 -9.65
CA ARG A 320 10.86 -26.16 -10.27
C ARG A 320 11.37 -25.48 -11.54
N SER A 321 10.51 -24.76 -12.26
CA SER A 321 10.90 -24.06 -13.50
C SER A 321 11.75 -22.82 -13.24
N ILE A 322 11.71 -22.25 -12.03
CA ILE A 322 12.42 -21.01 -11.69
C ILE A 322 13.92 -21.12 -11.95
N ASP A 323 14.58 -22.17 -11.44
CA ASP A 323 16.04 -22.34 -11.58
C ASP A 323 16.48 -22.38 -13.05
N ASN A 324 15.83 -23.24 -13.84
CA ASN A 324 16.17 -23.40 -15.25
C ASN A 324 15.94 -22.11 -16.06
N GLN A 325 14.86 -21.38 -15.78
CA GLN A 325 14.54 -20.15 -16.49
C GLN A 325 15.50 -19.01 -16.13
N ILE A 326 15.83 -18.86 -14.85
CA ILE A 326 16.86 -17.91 -14.40
C ILE A 326 18.20 -18.22 -15.05
N HIS A 327 18.61 -19.50 -15.06
CA HIS A 327 19.86 -19.91 -15.67
C HIS A 327 19.93 -19.56 -17.18
N LYS A 328 18.84 -19.82 -17.91
CA LYS A 328 18.75 -19.47 -19.34
C LYS A 328 18.80 -17.97 -19.56
N ALA A 329 18.03 -17.20 -18.77
CA ALA A 329 17.96 -15.76 -18.91
C ALA A 329 19.32 -15.09 -18.67
N ILE A 330 20.01 -15.46 -17.59
CA ILE A 330 21.34 -14.92 -17.29
C ILE A 330 22.35 -15.24 -18.41
N LYS A 331 22.23 -16.41 -19.06
CA LYS A 331 23.08 -16.76 -20.20
C LYS A 331 22.82 -15.86 -21.42
N GLN A 332 21.60 -15.36 -21.59
CA GLN A 332 21.20 -14.45 -22.67
C GLN A 332 21.69 -13.01 -22.47
N LEU A 333 22.06 -12.63 -21.24
CA LEU A 333 22.56 -11.27 -20.91
C LEU A 333 24.03 -11.03 -21.30
N ARG A 334 24.48 -11.57 -22.43
CA ARG A 334 25.82 -11.38 -22.97
C ARG A 334 25.73 -10.76 -24.37
N SER A 335 26.21 -9.55 -24.51
CA SER A 335 26.28 -8.85 -25.79
C SER A 335 27.53 -7.99 -25.83
N ASP A 336 28.21 -7.95 -26.98
CA ASP A 336 29.32 -7.04 -27.23
C ASP A 336 28.82 -5.61 -27.54
N ASP A 337 27.55 -5.49 -27.96
CA ASP A 337 26.96 -4.25 -28.48
C ASP A 337 26.21 -3.43 -27.41
N TYR A 338 25.87 -4.03 -26.26
CA TYR A 338 25.03 -3.41 -25.24
C TYR A 338 25.59 -3.56 -23.81
N LYS A 339 25.22 -2.63 -22.93
CA LYS A 339 25.54 -2.74 -21.50
C LYS A 339 24.77 -3.90 -20.87
N GLU A 340 25.40 -4.57 -19.90
CA GLU A 340 24.77 -5.61 -19.08
C GLU A 340 23.49 -5.05 -18.42
N GLY A 341 22.36 -5.73 -18.66
CA GLY A 341 21.06 -5.38 -18.10
C GLY A 341 20.54 -6.41 -17.12
N GLY A 342 19.35 -6.94 -17.34
CA GLY A 342 18.64 -7.68 -16.31
C GLY A 342 17.59 -8.67 -16.81
N VAL A 343 16.92 -9.34 -15.88
CA VAL A 343 15.88 -10.33 -16.17
C VAL A 343 14.55 -9.83 -15.61
N VAL A 344 13.49 -9.93 -16.38
CA VAL A 344 12.11 -9.80 -15.91
C VAL A 344 11.55 -11.20 -15.70
N ILE A 345 11.14 -11.52 -14.48
CA ILE A 345 10.51 -12.80 -14.13
C ILE A 345 9.04 -12.56 -13.84
N ASP A 346 8.19 -13.15 -14.67
CA ASP A 346 6.75 -13.15 -14.48
C ASP A 346 6.31 -14.41 -13.74
N ILE A 347 5.82 -14.21 -12.50
CA ILE A 347 5.35 -15.27 -11.61
C ILE A 347 3.83 -15.48 -11.64
N SER A 348 3.10 -14.82 -12.56
CA SER A 348 1.63 -14.85 -12.62
C SER A 348 0.99 -16.23 -12.74
N ARG A 349 1.77 -17.23 -13.16
CA ARG A 349 1.29 -18.61 -13.40
C ARG A 349 1.74 -19.58 -12.31
N ILE A 350 2.42 -19.10 -11.29
CA ILE A 350 2.94 -19.96 -10.23
C ILE A 350 1.87 -20.23 -9.17
N THR A 351 1.91 -21.42 -8.58
CA THR A 351 0.92 -21.86 -7.58
C THR A 351 1.35 -21.60 -6.14
N ILE A 352 2.58 -21.16 -5.92
CA ILE A 352 3.12 -20.80 -4.60
C ILE A 352 2.96 -19.29 -4.36
N SER A 353 3.07 -18.85 -3.11
CA SER A 353 3.01 -17.43 -2.80
C SER A 353 4.18 -16.67 -3.43
N SER A 354 3.96 -15.37 -3.67
CA SER A 354 4.97 -14.47 -4.23
C SER A 354 6.22 -14.39 -3.34
N GLU A 355 6.07 -14.47 -2.02
CA GLU A 355 7.19 -14.56 -1.06
C GLU A 355 8.02 -15.82 -1.30
N LYS A 356 7.37 -16.98 -1.46
CA LYS A 356 8.08 -18.23 -1.70
C LYS A 356 8.76 -18.25 -3.06
N ALA A 357 8.14 -17.65 -4.07
CA ALA A 357 8.75 -17.47 -5.38
C ALA A 357 9.99 -16.57 -5.29
N LEU A 358 9.92 -15.47 -4.53
CA LEU A 358 11.06 -14.57 -4.31
C LEU A 358 12.23 -15.25 -3.61
N GLU A 359 11.98 -16.10 -2.60
CA GLU A 359 13.05 -16.89 -1.95
C GLU A 359 13.81 -17.74 -2.96
N ILE A 360 13.07 -18.48 -3.81
CA ILE A 360 13.67 -19.33 -4.84
C ILE A 360 14.40 -18.48 -5.87
N ILE A 361 13.82 -17.36 -6.32
CA ILE A 361 14.43 -16.45 -7.30
C ILE A 361 15.72 -15.86 -6.76
N ALA A 362 15.75 -15.40 -5.51
CA ALA A 362 16.93 -14.83 -4.88
C ALA A 362 18.05 -15.88 -4.75
N GLU A 363 17.72 -17.07 -4.23
CA GLU A 363 18.67 -18.18 -4.08
C GLU A 363 19.26 -18.61 -5.43
N LYS A 364 18.39 -18.85 -6.42
CA LYS A 364 18.82 -19.34 -7.74
C LYS A 364 19.51 -18.25 -8.55
N GLY A 365 18.99 -17.02 -8.53
CA GLY A 365 19.61 -15.86 -9.16
C GLY A 365 21.06 -15.70 -8.72
N TRP A 366 21.32 -15.65 -7.41
CA TRP A 366 22.69 -15.57 -6.91
C TRP A 366 23.55 -16.78 -7.28
N SER A 367 23.02 -18.00 -7.15
CA SER A 367 23.78 -19.22 -7.45
C SER A 367 24.26 -19.30 -8.91
N ARG A 368 23.50 -18.68 -9.84
CA ARG A 368 23.71 -18.73 -11.29
C ARG A 368 24.38 -17.47 -11.85
N SER A 369 24.26 -16.31 -11.19
CA SER A 369 24.83 -15.03 -11.65
C SER A 369 26.36 -15.01 -11.57
N LYS A 370 26.99 -14.92 -12.75
CA LYS A 370 28.44 -14.70 -12.89
C LYS A 370 28.82 -13.22 -13.06
N GLN A 371 27.82 -12.36 -13.18
CA GLN A 371 27.92 -10.91 -13.33
C GLN A 371 26.85 -10.23 -12.48
N ASP A 372 26.98 -8.93 -12.25
CA ASP A 372 25.96 -8.17 -11.51
C ASP A 372 24.66 -8.18 -12.36
N THR A 373 23.56 -8.63 -11.78
CA THR A 373 22.31 -8.85 -12.52
C THR A 373 21.16 -8.20 -11.77
N THR A 374 20.37 -7.37 -12.45
CA THR A 374 19.08 -6.91 -11.91
C THR A 374 17.99 -7.91 -12.29
N ILE A 375 17.20 -8.36 -11.32
CA ILE A 375 16.01 -9.17 -11.54
C ILE A 375 14.77 -8.38 -11.11
N ILE A 376 13.88 -8.09 -12.06
CA ILE A 376 12.56 -7.52 -11.82
C ILE A 376 11.57 -8.66 -11.75
N VAL A 377 10.81 -8.76 -10.66
CA VAL A 377 9.79 -9.79 -10.46
C VAL A 377 8.42 -9.12 -10.54
N LYS A 378 7.55 -9.63 -11.41
CA LYS A 378 6.20 -9.11 -11.63
C LYS A 378 5.15 -10.22 -11.50
N GLU A 379 3.96 -9.81 -11.10
CA GLU A 379 2.75 -10.64 -11.06
C GLU A 379 1.63 -9.86 -11.75
N LYS A 380 1.27 -10.30 -12.96
CA LYS A 380 0.39 -9.62 -13.91
C LYS A 380 0.92 -8.21 -14.20
N GLU A 381 0.18 -7.17 -13.85
CA GLU A 381 0.61 -5.79 -13.99
C GLU A 381 1.24 -5.23 -12.70
N GLN A 382 1.35 -6.03 -11.64
CA GLN A 382 1.90 -5.58 -10.36
C GLN A 382 3.40 -5.87 -10.28
N LEU A 383 4.17 -4.89 -9.83
CA LEU A 383 5.55 -5.08 -9.44
C LEU A 383 5.59 -5.80 -8.09
N VAL A 384 6.27 -6.95 -8.04
CA VAL A 384 6.49 -7.69 -6.80
C VAL A 384 7.78 -7.22 -6.13
N LYS A 385 8.89 -7.17 -6.89
CA LYS A 385 10.21 -6.82 -6.36
C LYS A 385 11.22 -6.47 -7.44
N VAL A 386 12.23 -5.67 -7.10
CA VAL A 386 13.46 -5.51 -7.89
C VAL A 386 14.66 -5.92 -7.04
N LEU A 387 15.43 -6.90 -7.52
CA LEU A 387 16.59 -7.48 -6.84
C LEU A 387 17.86 -7.17 -7.63
N GLU A 388 18.88 -6.63 -6.96
CA GLU A 388 20.24 -6.55 -7.48
C GLU A 388 21.06 -7.72 -6.93
N ILE A 389 21.52 -8.57 -7.84
CA ILE A 389 22.31 -9.75 -7.52
C ILE A 389 23.76 -9.45 -7.84
N LYS A 390 24.63 -9.52 -6.85
CA LYS A 390 26.08 -9.33 -7.02
C LYS A 390 26.72 -10.57 -7.60
N LYS A 391 27.68 -10.38 -8.51
CA LYS A 391 28.39 -11.47 -9.18
C LYS A 391 29.01 -12.45 -8.17
N ARG A 392 28.94 -13.74 -8.48
CA ARG A 392 29.60 -14.78 -7.70
C ARG A 392 31.12 -14.63 -7.82
N GLY A 393 31.78 -14.18 -6.75
CA GLY A 393 33.24 -14.02 -6.66
C GLY A 393 33.72 -12.61 -6.28
N SER A 394 32.82 -11.62 -6.24
CA SER A 394 33.10 -10.33 -5.58
C SER A 394 32.68 -10.43 -4.11
N ALA A 395 33.56 -10.99 -3.28
CA ALA A 395 33.61 -10.60 -1.88
C ALA A 395 34.48 -9.33 -1.78
N PRO A 396 34.27 -8.45 -0.78
CA PRO A 396 35.36 -7.59 -0.33
C PRO A 396 36.59 -8.42 0.09
#